data_AF-A0A8J6IMZ5-F1
#
_entry.id   AF-A0A8J6IMZ5-F1
#
_cell.length_a   1.000
_cell.length_b   1.000
_cell.length_c   1.000
_cell.angle_alpha   90.00
_cell.angle_beta   90.00
_cell.angle_gamma   90.00
#
_symmetry.space_group_name_H-M   'P 1'
#
loop_
_entity.id
_entity.type
_entity.pdbx_description
1 polymer ?
#
loop_
_entity_poly.entity_id
_entity_poly.type
_entity_poly.pdbx_seq_one_letter_code
_entity_poly.pdbx_strand_id
1 'polypeptide(L)'
;MSAKSIALNTPSDVRHALQMVKDGKLCPQVLQAAIDQVRYLSWVHCPIHTADQNRTQVEVLFCGEIAPGVQTQNGGEILDVVAIKNEIGQEETLRLTLSRPVPAADSCLLVPAMASYMQVTGITEEDLCAAERGIAK
;
A
#
# COMPACT_ATOMS: atom_id res chain seq x y z
N MET A 1 23.86 -1.72 16.64
CA MET A 1 24.17 -2.38 15.35
C MET A 1 23.12 -1.92 14.35
N SER A 2 23.51 -1.18 13.32
CA SER A 2 22.57 -0.72 12.30
C SER A 2 22.09 -1.94 11.52
N ALA A 3 20.82 -2.31 11.67
CA ALA A 3 20.23 -3.38 10.86
C ALA A 3 20.30 -2.92 9.40
N LYS A 4 21.09 -3.62 8.59
CA LYS A 4 21.26 -3.30 7.18
C LYS A 4 19.93 -3.67 6.50
N SER A 5 19.18 -2.67 6.05
CA SER A 5 17.96 -2.91 5.28
C SER A 5 18.30 -3.66 3.99
N ILE A 6 17.39 -4.54 3.58
CA ILE A 6 17.49 -5.27 2.32
C ILE A 6 16.35 -4.81 1.40
N ALA A 7 16.57 -4.82 0.10
CA ALA A 7 15.55 -4.53 -0.90
C ALA A 7 15.23 -5.81 -1.66
N LEU A 8 13.94 -6.10 -1.84
CA LEU A 8 13.44 -7.27 -2.56
C LEU A 8 12.96 -6.82 -3.93
N ASN A 9 13.78 -7.00 -4.98
CA ASN A 9 13.45 -6.54 -6.34
C ASN A 9 13.02 -7.68 -7.26
N THR A 10 13.13 -8.93 -6.82
CA THR A 10 12.78 -10.13 -7.59
C THR A 10 12.27 -11.26 -6.68
N PRO A 11 11.55 -12.26 -7.22
CA PRO A 11 11.16 -13.47 -6.47
C PRO A 11 12.37 -14.26 -5.95
N SER A 12 13.51 -14.18 -6.65
CA SER A 12 14.75 -14.81 -6.21
C SER A 12 15.34 -14.12 -4.98
N ASP A 13 15.20 -12.80 -4.85
CA ASP A 13 15.63 -12.07 -3.64
C ASP A 13 14.83 -12.52 -2.42
N VAL A 14 13.52 -12.73 -2.57
CA VAL A 14 12.65 -13.24 -1.50
C VAL A 14 13.13 -14.61 -1.01
N ARG A 15 13.36 -15.55 -1.93
CA ARG A 15 13.83 -16.90 -1.60
C ARG A 15 15.22 -16.89 -0.97
N HIS A 16 16.14 -16.08 -1.50
CA HIS A 16 17.49 -15.98 -0.99
C HIS A 16 17.51 -15.34 0.40
N ALA A 17 16.77 -14.26 0.62
CA ALA A 17 16.68 -13.61 1.91
C ALA A 17 16.08 -14.54 2.98
N LEU A 18 15.05 -15.33 2.63
CA LEU A 18 14.53 -16.37 3.52
C LEU A 18 15.60 -17.42 3.86
N GLN A 19 16.40 -17.86 2.88
CA GLN A 19 17.49 -18.78 3.14
C GLN A 19 18.54 -18.17 4.07
N MET A 20 18.87 -16.88 3.90
CA MET A 20 19.79 -16.18 4.81
C MET A 20 19.25 -16.08 6.24
N VAL A 21 17.92 -15.96 6.42
CA VAL A 21 17.30 -16.02 7.76
C VAL A 21 17.48 -17.40 8.37
N LYS A 22 17.21 -18.47 7.61
CA LYS A 22 17.38 -19.86 8.06
C LYS A 22 18.84 -20.20 8.39
N ASP A 23 19.77 -19.63 7.62
CA ASP A 23 21.21 -19.75 7.85
C ASP A 23 21.72 -18.91 9.03
N GLY A 24 20.86 -18.10 9.67
CA GLY A 24 21.23 -17.18 10.76
C GLY A 24 22.07 -15.98 10.30
N LYS A 25 22.16 -15.73 8.99
CA LYS A 25 22.93 -14.63 8.37
C LYS A 25 22.11 -13.34 8.22
N LEU A 26 20.79 -13.42 8.37
CA LEU A 26 19.88 -12.28 8.31
C LEU A 26 18.90 -12.34 9.47
N CYS A 27 18.68 -11.21 10.15
CA CYS A 27 17.66 -11.13 11.19
C CYS A 27 16.26 -11.27 10.56
N PRO A 28 15.36 -12.11 11.13
CA PRO A 28 14.03 -12.27 10.57
C PRO A 28 13.22 -10.96 10.52
N GLN A 29 13.42 -10.05 11.48
CA GLN A 29 12.77 -8.73 11.46
C GLN A 29 13.19 -7.87 10.26
N VAL A 30 14.41 -8.06 9.75
CA VAL A 30 14.89 -7.33 8.56
C VAL A 30 14.20 -7.84 7.30
N LEU A 31 13.98 -9.15 7.21
CA LEU A 31 13.20 -9.71 6.12
C LEU A 31 11.73 -9.28 6.21
N GLN A 32 11.13 -9.31 7.40
CA GLN A 32 9.76 -8.83 7.60
C GLN A 32 9.59 -7.36 7.17
N ALA A 33 10.51 -6.47 7.60
CA ALA A 33 10.47 -5.06 7.22
C ALA A 33 10.59 -4.86 5.70
N ALA A 34 11.37 -5.71 5.01
CA ALA A 34 11.48 -5.65 3.55
C ALA A 34 10.20 -6.14 2.85
N ILE A 35 9.53 -7.16 3.39
CA ILE A 35 8.22 -7.62 2.92
C ILE A 35 7.17 -6.51 3.08
N ASP A 36 7.13 -5.86 4.25
CA ASP A 36 6.22 -4.75 4.53
C ASP A 36 6.50 -3.57 3.59
N GLN A 37 7.76 -3.32 3.24
CA GLN A 37 8.13 -2.30 2.26
C GLN A 37 7.64 -2.63 0.84
N VAL A 38 7.74 -3.89 0.40
CA VAL A 38 7.19 -4.33 -0.90
C VAL A 38 5.68 -4.08 -0.97
N ARG A 39 4.96 -4.41 0.11
CA ARG A 39 3.52 -4.17 0.21
C ARG A 39 3.21 -2.69 0.23
N TYR A 40 3.94 -1.89 1.01
CA TYR A 40 3.80 -0.43 1.07
C TYR A 40 3.97 0.20 -0.32
N LEU A 41 5.00 -0.19 -1.07
CA LEU A 41 5.27 0.31 -2.43
C LEU A 41 4.23 -0.14 -3.47
N SER A 42 3.31 -1.05 -3.11
CA SER A 42 2.20 -1.43 -3.98
C SER A 42 1.01 -0.47 -3.91
N TRP A 43 1.05 0.48 -2.98
CA TRP A 43 0.03 1.51 -2.78
C TRP A 43 0.58 2.92 -3.02
N VAL A 44 -0.23 3.76 -3.66
CA VAL A 44 -0.07 5.20 -3.66
C VAL A 44 -0.77 5.75 -2.42
N HIS A 45 -0.03 6.49 -1.60
CA HIS A 45 -0.55 7.08 -0.38
C HIS A 45 -1.08 8.47 -0.69
N CYS A 46 -2.41 8.62 -0.75
CA CYS A 46 -3.10 9.87 -1.04
C CYS A 46 -3.58 10.51 0.27
N PRO A 47 -2.97 11.61 0.73
CA PRO A 47 -3.41 12.30 1.94
C PRO A 47 -4.83 12.85 1.77
N ILE A 48 -5.65 12.66 2.78
CA ILE A 48 -6.99 13.25 2.88
C ILE A 48 -6.83 14.64 3.50
N HIS A 49 -7.19 15.66 2.73
CA HIS A 49 -7.11 17.07 3.15
C HIS A 49 -8.33 17.47 3.97
N THR A 50 -9.50 17.12 3.47
CA THR A 50 -10.77 17.41 4.13
C THR A 50 -11.71 16.21 3.97
N ALA A 51 -12.64 16.08 4.90
CA ALA A 51 -13.71 15.10 4.84
C ALA A 51 -15.01 15.79 5.24
N ASP A 52 -16.13 15.37 4.66
CA ASP A 52 -17.44 15.84 5.05
C ASP A 52 -17.83 15.34 6.45
N GLN A 53 -18.96 15.82 6.98
CA GLN A 53 -19.45 15.44 8.31
C GLN A 53 -19.70 13.93 8.43
N ASN A 54 -20.15 13.27 7.35
CA ASN A 54 -20.39 11.83 7.33
C ASN A 54 -19.14 11.03 6.97
N ARG A 55 -18.07 11.70 6.55
CA ARG A 55 -16.77 11.15 6.14
C ARG A 55 -16.87 10.14 5.00
N THR A 56 -17.94 10.22 4.23
CA THR A 56 -18.15 9.44 3.00
C THR A 56 -17.68 10.22 1.78
N GLN A 57 -17.54 11.54 1.90
CA GLN A 57 -16.91 12.39 0.90
C GLN A 57 -15.60 12.93 1.44
N VAL A 58 -14.54 12.72 0.68
CA VAL A 58 -13.19 13.16 1.04
C VAL A 58 -12.56 13.94 -0.10
N GLU A 59 -11.74 14.92 0.25
CA GLU A 59 -10.88 15.63 -0.70
C GLU A 59 -9.46 15.16 -0.54
N VAL A 60 -8.88 14.77 -1.66
CA VAL A 60 -7.47 14.38 -1.77
C VAL A 60 -6.79 15.24 -2.82
N LEU A 61 -5.46 15.31 -2.78
CA LEU A 61 -4.71 15.84 -3.93
C LEU A 61 -4.93 14.96 -5.16
N PHE A 62 -4.75 15.56 -6.33
CA PHE A 62 -4.89 14.90 -7.62
C PHE A 62 -3.99 13.66 -7.67
N CYS A 63 -4.62 12.52 -7.95
CA CYS A 63 -3.98 11.22 -8.06
C CYS A 63 -4.54 10.56 -9.33
N GLY A 64 -3.65 10.33 -10.31
CA GLY A 64 -4.03 9.79 -11.62
C GLY A 64 -4.48 8.33 -11.57
N GLU A 65 -4.20 7.65 -10.47
CA GLU A 65 -4.55 6.26 -10.19
C GLU A 65 -5.99 6.12 -9.66
N ILE A 66 -6.64 7.22 -9.24
CA ILE A 66 -8.01 7.20 -8.72
C ILE A 66 -9.03 7.28 -9.86
N ALA A 67 -9.85 6.23 -9.99
CA ALA A 67 -10.97 6.17 -10.93
C ALA A 67 -12.23 5.60 -10.24
N PRO A 68 -13.44 5.87 -10.75
CA PRO A 68 -14.66 5.25 -10.22
C PRO A 68 -14.58 3.72 -10.35
N GLY A 69 -14.98 3.00 -9.31
CA GLY A 69 -14.88 1.55 -9.21
C GLY A 69 -13.54 1.02 -8.69
N VAL A 70 -12.54 1.90 -8.45
CA VAL A 70 -11.28 1.49 -7.83
C VAL A 70 -11.51 1.14 -6.36
N GLN A 71 -10.95 0.02 -5.93
CA GLN A 71 -10.91 -0.39 -4.53
C GLN A 71 -9.69 0.22 -3.85
N THR A 72 -9.96 1.06 -2.86
CA THR A 72 -8.95 1.73 -2.04
C THR A 72 -8.96 1.15 -0.63
N GLN A 73 -7.93 1.43 0.16
CA GLN A 73 -7.88 1.04 1.56
C GLN A 73 -7.62 2.23 2.48
N ASN A 74 -8.16 2.17 3.70
CA ASN A 74 -7.85 3.13 4.75
C ASN A 74 -7.96 2.42 6.10
N GLY A 75 -6.90 2.46 6.91
CA GLY A 75 -6.88 1.79 8.22
C GLY A 75 -7.13 0.27 8.20
N GLY A 76 -6.93 -0.38 7.04
CA GLY A 76 -7.26 -1.80 6.82
C GLY A 76 -8.70 -2.07 6.37
N GLU A 77 -9.55 -1.05 6.23
CA GLU A 77 -10.87 -1.18 5.59
C GLU A 77 -10.77 -0.98 4.08
N ILE A 78 -11.57 -1.76 3.33
CA ILE A 78 -11.69 -1.61 1.88
C ILE A 78 -12.83 -0.64 1.57
N LEU A 79 -12.52 0.37 0.77
CA LEU A 79 -13.40 1.47 0.39
C LEU A 79 -13.43 1.60 -1.13
N ASP A 80 -14.61 1.55 -1.73
CA ASP A 80 -14.75 1.69 -3.18
C ASP A 80 -15.01 3.15 -3.54
N VAL A 81 -14.35 3.63 -4.60
CA VAL A 81 -14.60 4.97 -5.14
C VAL A 81 -15.87 4.92 -5.98
N VAL A 82 -16.97 5.50 -5.48
CA VAL A 82 -18.28 5.51 -6.14
C VAL A 82 -18.35 6.60 -7.21
N ALA A 83 -17.83 7.78 -6.90
CA ALA A 83 -17.86 8.92 -7.80
C ALA A 83 -16.67 9.85 -7.57
N ILE A 84 -16.28 10.56 -8.62
CA ILE A 84 -15.24 11.58 -8.59
C ILE A 84 -15.85 12.87 -9.10
N LYS A 85 -15.64 13.96 -8.37
CA LYS A 85 -15.93 15.32 -8.82
C LYS A 85 -14.64 16.11 -8.88
N ASN A 86 -14.36 16.62 -10.08
CA ASN A 86 -13.28 17.57 -10.30
C ASN A 86 -13.84 18.96 -9.96
N GLU A 87 -13.36 19.58 -8.88
CA GLU A 87 -13.71 20.96 -8.61
C GLU A 87 -12.84 21.86 -9.49
N ILE A 88 -13.40 22.26 -10.64
CA ILE A 88 -12.76 23.16 -11.60
C ILE A 88 -12.55 24.51 -10.90
N GLY A 89 -11.32 24.79 -10.45
CA GLY A 89 -10.97 26.03 -9.74
C GLY A 89 -9.95 25.85 -8.61
N GLN A 90 -9.71 24.62 -8.15
CA GLN A 90 -8.56 24.25 -7.33
C GLN A 90 -7.75 23.24 -8.14
N GLU A 91 -6.66 23.67 -8.77
CA GLU A 91 -5.99 22.95 -9.86
C GLU A 91 -5.43 21.57 -9.50
N GLU A 92 -5.55 21.12 -8.25
CA GLU A 92 -4.87 19.92 -7.76
C GLU A 92 -5.69 19.09 -6.76
N THR A 93 -7.01 19.28 -6.60
CA THR A 93 -7.83 18.48 -5.66
C THR A 93 -8.95 17.69 -6.32
N LEU A 94 -9.21 16.48 -5.81
CA LEU A 94 -10.29 15.60 -6.23
C LEU A 94 -11.23 15.36 -5.05
N ARG A 95 -12.53 15.64 -5.23
CA ARG A 95 -13.55 15.23 -4.25
C ARG A 95 -14.07 13.85 -4.62
N LEU A 96 -13.85 12.88 -3.74
CA LEU A 96 -14.22 11.49 -3.90
C LEU A 96 -15.46 11.18 -3.07
N THR A 97 -16.38 10.42 -3.63
CA THR A 97 -17.46 9.77 -2.88
C THR A 97 -17.10 8.31 -2.69
N LEU A 98 -17.02 7.85 -1.44
CA LEU A 98 -16.65 6.49 -1.07
C LEU A 98 -17.89 5.65 -0.73
N SER A 99 -17.77 4.32 -0.85
CA SER A 99 -18.87 3.39 -0.53
C SER A 99 -19.21 3.35 0.96
N ARG A 100 -18.26 3.75 1.82
CA ARG A 100 -18.37 3.75 3.29
C ARG A 100 -17.60 4.93 3.90
N PRO A 101 -17.93 5.33 5.14
CA PRO A 101 -17.22 6.40 5.82
C PRO A 101 -15.79 5.99 6.18
N VAL A 102 -14.85 6.91 6.00
CA VAL A 102 -13.44 6.71 6.37
C VAL A 102 -13.30 6.66 7.90
N PRO A 103 -12.52 5.76 8.52
CA PRO A 103 -12.23 5.77 9.95
C PRO A 103 -11.39 6.98 10.39
N ALA A 104 -11.59 7.48 11.63
CA ALA A 104 -11.11 8.81 12.08
C ALA A 104 -9.60 8.89 12.34
N ALA A 105 -8.96 7.74 12.48
CA ALA A 105 -7.56 7.66 12.82
C ALA A 105 -6.63 7.89 11.62
N ASP A 106 -7.12 7.68 10.40
CA ASP A 106 -6.25 7.53 9.24
C ASP A 106 -6.40 8.69 8.26
N SER A 107 -5.30 9.41 8.09
CA SER A 107 -5.21 10.61 7.24
C SER A 107 -4.86 10.33 5.78
N CYS A 108 -4.70 9.07 5.37
CA CYS A 108 -4.28 8.70 4.02
C CYS A 108 -5.18 7.61 3.42
N LEU A 109 -5.65 7.83 2.20
CA LEU A 109 -6.27 6.81 1.37
C LEU A 109 -5.18 6.06 0.61
N LEU A 110 -5.18 4.74 0.70
CA LEU A 110 -4.28 3.86 -0.05
C LEU A 110 -4.96 3.51 -1.37
N VAL A 111 -4.39 4.00 -2.46
CA VAL A 111 -4.87 3.75 -3.81
C VAL A 111 -3.95 2.71 -4.45
N PRO A 112 -4.47 1.65 -5.09
CA PRO A 112 -3.61 0.67 -5.73
C PRO A 112 -2.80 1.35 -6.85
N ALA A 113 -1.48 1.19 -6.84
CA ALA A 113 -0.65 1.74 -7.89
C ALA A 113 -0.98 1.09 -9.24
N MET A 114 -1.09 1.87 -10.32
CA MET A 114 -1.39 1.37 -11.67
C MET A 114 -0.41 0.28 -12.14
N ALA A 115 0.86 0.42 -11.76
CA ALA A 115 1.85 -0.65 -11.84
C ALA A 115 2.35 -0.88 -10.41
N SER A 116 1.82 -1.88 -9.72
CA SER A 116 2.28 -2.19 -8.37
C SER A 116 3.74 -2.62 -8.41
N TYR A 117 4.50 -2.32 -7.35
CA TYR A 117 5.89 -2.76 -7.25
C TYR A 117 6.04 -4.27 -7.45
N MET A 118 5.05 -5.04 -6.99
CA MET A 118 4.92 -6.48 -7.20
C MET A 118 4.75 -6.88 -8.67
N GLN A 119 3.96 -6.14 -9.46
CA GLN A 119 3.82 -6.36 -10.90
C GLN A 119 5.13 -6.07 -11.65
N VAL A 120 5.87 -5.03 -11.25
CA VAL A 120 7.14 -4.65 -11.89
C VAL A 120 8.25 -5.65 -11.56
N THR A 121 8.32 -6.09 -10.30
CA THR A 121 9.34 -7.03 -9.81
C THR A 121 9.02 -8.49 -10.10
N GLY A 122 7.76 -8.80 -10.41
CA GLY A 122 7.25 -10.16 -10.56
C GLY A 122 7.08 -10.90 -9.23
N ILE A 123 7.23 -10.23 -8.09
CA ILE A 123 7.01 -10.79 -6.76
C ILE A 123 5.50 -10.99 -6.56
N THR A 124 5.08 -12.18 -6.14
CA THR A 124 3.68 -12.48 -5.86
C THR A 124 3.36 -12.40 -4.37
N GLU A 125 2.08 -12.20 -4.00
CA GLU A 125 1.66 -12.28 -2.58
C GLU A 125 1.91 -13.67 -2.01
N GLU A 126 1.89 -14.71 -2.85
CA GLU A 126 2.24 -16.07 -2.45
C GLU A 126 3.70 -16.19 -2.04
N ASP A 127 4.63 -15.54 -2.77
CA ASP A 127 6.05 -15.52 -2.42
C ASP A 127 6.29 -14.83 -1.07
N LEU A 128 5.63 -13.68 -0.85
CA LEU A 128 5.73 -12.93 0.41
C LEU A 128 5.13 -13.73 1.58
N CYS A 129 3.93 -14.28 1.42
CA CYS A 129 3.30 -15.13 2.44
C CYS A 129 4.14 -16.37 2.76
N ALA A 130 4.77 -16.98 1.75
CA ALA A 130 5.66 -18.12 1.96
C ALA A 130 6.90 -17.74 2.77
N ALA A 131 7.47 -16.55 2.51
CA ALA A 131 8.58 -16.03 3.29
C ALA A 131 8.20 -15.73 4.74
N GLU A 132 7.06 -15.08 4.99
CA GLU A 132 6.56 -14.80 6.34
C GLU A 132 6.33 -16.08 7.16
N ARG A 133 5.66 -17.07 6.55
CA ARG A 133 5.47 -18.39 7.18
C ARG A 133 6.79 -19.11 7.44
N GLY A 134 7.81 -18.84 6.64
CA GLY A 134 9.15 -19.39 6.78
C GLY A 134 9.99 -18.69 7.86
N ILE A 135 9.68 -17.45 8.21
CA ILE A 135 10.27 -16.69 9.33
C ILE A 135 9.73 -17.18 10.68
N ALA A 136 8.43 -17.49 10.73
CA ALA A 136 7.74 -17.87 11.96
C ALA A 136 8.00 -19.33 12.41
N LYS A 137 8.78 -20.11 11.65
CA LYS A 137 9.14 -21.51 11.93
C LYS A 137 10.58 -21.62 12.39
#